data_AF-A0A834FGF2-F1
#
_entry.id   AF-A0A834FGF2-F1
#
_cell.length_a   1.000
_cell.length_b   1.000
_cell.length_c   1.000
_cell.angle_alpha   90.00
_cell.angle_beta   90.00
_cell.angle_gamma   90.00
#
_symmetry.space_group_name_H-M   'P 1'
#
loop_
_entity.id
_entity.type
_entity.pdbx_description
1 polymer ?
#
loop_
_entity_poly.entity_id
_entity_poly.type
_entity_poly.pdbx_seq_one_letter_code
_entity_poly.pdbx_strand_id
1 'polypeptide(L)'
;MTLTQLKELVYMSDMPKYSLIQTLLDSLQLELRLLLDPPDGSREHPATTCLELWLCHPEYSSGMYYIDPNQGSSADALLAYCSFSSSSKETCLHPENPQLHMKAWMEGFPEGDSFHWLSKMDQGYQFSYPDASVVQMRFLRLHSITAVQKVTYSCHPGYRQGQTERSVKFLTDTRRQSYLGALRDCVPGEEMDSVLGSLSTSSRTSTSFLYETWR
;
A
#
# COMPACT_ATOMS: atom_id res chain seq x y z
N MET A 1 -26.29 8.56 -26.43
CA MET A 1 -26.89 9.70 -27.16
C MET A 1 -26.59 9.53 -28.64
N THR A 2 -27.58 9.61 -29.52
CA THR A 2 -27.38 9.46 -30.98
C THR A 2 -27.17 10.82 -31.66
N LEU A 3 -26.57 10.82 -32.85
CA LEU A 3 -26.25 12.05 -33.59
C LEU A 3 -27.51 12.85 -33.99
N THR A 4 -28.63 12.15 -34.18
CA THR A 4 -29.96 12.72 -34.42
C THR A 4 -30.52 13.40 -33.16
N GLN A 5 -30.42 12.75 -32.00
CA GLN A 5 -30.82 13.34 -30.72
C GLN A 5 -29.99 14.58 -30.35
N LEU A 6 -28.70 14.59 -30.69
CA LEU A 6 -27.84 15.77 -30.50
C LEU A 6 -28.29 16.93 -31.41
N LYS A 7 -28.64 16.66 -32.68
CA LYS A 7 -29.15 17.69 -33.60
C LYS A 7 -30.45 18.33 -33.12
N GLU A 8 -31.39 17.54 -32.61
CA GLU A 8 -32.66 18.04 -32.07
C GLU A 8 -32.48 18.87 -30.78
N LEU A 9 -31.45 18.59 -29.99
CA LEU A 9 -31.10 19.41 -28.82
C LEU A 9 -30.48 20.75 -29.25
N VAL A 10 -29.57 20.71 -30.22
CA VAL A 10 -28.78 21.86 -30.70
C VAL A 10 -29.61 22.85 -31.54
N TYR A 11 -30.67 22.39 -32.20
CA TYR A 11 -31.55 23.20 -33.05
C TYR A 11 -33.00 23.17 -32.57
N MET A 12 -33.64 24.34 -32.41
CA MET A 12 -35.11 24.43 -32.33
C MET A 12 -35.61 25.38 -33.42
N SER A 13 -36.51 24.88 -34.28
CA SER A 13 -37.14 25.68 -35.35
C SER A 13 -36.10 26.39 -36.23
N ASP A 14 -35.21 25.60 -36.83
CA ASP A 14 -34.14 26.02 -37.76
C ASP A 14 -33.08 27.01 -37.24
N MET A 15 -33.19 27.45 -35.97
CA MET A 15 -32.20 28.34 -35.35
C MET A 15 -31.34 27.59 -34.33
N PRO A 16 -30.00 27.74 -34.39
CA PRO A 16 -29.11 27.13 -33.42
C PRO A 16 -29.30 27.76 -32.04
N LYS A 17 -29.44 26.94 -31.00
CA LYS A 17 -29.40 27.40 -29.61
C LYS A 17 -27.96 27.69 -29.22
N TYR A 18 -27.49 28.89 -29.55
CA TYR A 18 -26.11 29.32 -29.26
C TYR A 18 -25.70 29.13 -27.80
N SER A 19 -26.62 29.33 -26.84
CA SER A 19 -26.35 29.07 -25.42
C SER A 19 -26.04 27.59 -25.14
N LEU A 20 -26.82 26.66 -25.68
CA LEU A 20 -26.60 25.23 -25.52
C LEU A 20 -25.33 24.76 -26.26
N ILE A 21 -25.08 25.30 -27.45
CA ILE A 21 -23.86 25.04 -28.22
C ILE A 21 -22.64 25.49 -27.43
N GLN A 22 -22.69 26.68 -26.83
CA GLN A 22 -21.60 27.20 -26.02
C GLN A 22 -21.37 26.32 -24.78
N THR A 23 -22.42 25.94 -24.05
CA THR A 23 -22.30 25.04 -22.90
C THR A 23 -21.70 23.68 -23.28
N LEU A 24 -22.10 23.12 -24.42
CA LEU A 24 -21.53 21.88 -24.93
C LEU A 24 -20.06 22.05 -25.31
N LEU A 25 -19.71 23.15 -25.99
CA LEU A 25 -18.33 23.43 -26.38
C LEU A 25 -17.44 23.64 -25.17
N ASP A 26 -17.91 24.38 -24.16
CA ASP A 26 -17.21 24.59 -22.90
C ASP A 26 -17.00 23.25 -22.17
N SER A 27 -18.01 22.38 -22.16
CA SER A 27 -17.93 21.02 -21.59
C SER A 27 -16.91 20.16 -22.32
N LEU A 28 -16.93 20.12 -23.65
CA LEU A 28 -15.98 19.35 -24.46
C LEU A 28 -14.55 19.90 -24.34
N GLN A 29 -14.40 21.21 -24.24
CA GLN A 29 -13.12 21.86 -24.02
C GLN A 29 -12.55 21.53 -22.64
N LEU A 30 -13.41 21.45 -21.61
CA LEU A 30 -13.03 20.97 -20.29
C LEU A 30 -12.61 19.49 -20.33
N GLU A 31 -13.41 18.61 -20.94
CA GLU A 31 -13.08 17.19 -21.07
C GLU A 31 -11.74 16.99 -21.81
N LEU A 32 -11.53 17.71 -22.92
CA LEU A 32 -10.28 17.64 -23.66
C LEU A 32 -9.09 18.11 -22.81
N ARG A 33 -9.26 19.18 -22.02
CA ARG A 33 -8.21 19.61 -21.08
C ARG A 33 -7.91 18.53 -20.05
N LEU A 34 -8.92 17.94 -19.43
CA LEU A 34 -8.72 16.87 -18.43
C LEU A 34 -8.05 15.61 -19.01
N LEU A 35 -8.17 15.36 -20.32
CA LEU A 35 -7.45 14.28 -21.01
C LEU A 35 -6.00 14.64 -21.35
N LEU A 36 -5.69 15.93 -21.49
CA LEU A 36 -4.36 16.43 -21.85
C LEU A 36 -3.54 16.84 -20.64
N ASP A 37 -4.21 17.27 -19.58
CA ASP A 37 -3.59 17.69 -18.33
C ASP A 37 -2.99 16.45 -17.65
N PRO A 38 -1.76 16.56 -17.15
CA PRO A 38 -1.13 15.44 -16.45
C PRO A 38 -1.94 15.08 -15.18
N PRO A 39 -1.91 13.81 -14.77
CA PRO A 39 -2.61 13.37 -13.57
C PRO A 39 -2.03 14.04 -12.32
N ASP A 40 -2.90 14.60 -11.48
CA ASP A 40 -2.52 15.32 -10.27
C ASP A 40 -2.56 14.43 -9.00
N GLY A 41 -2.95 13.16 -9.14
CA GLY A 41 -3.03 12.23 -8.02
C GLY A 41 -4.26 12.46 -7.11
N SER A 42 -5.23 13.26 -7.56
CA SER A 42 -6.58 13.31 -6.99
C SER A 42 -7.37 12.05 -7.31
N ARG A 43 -8.53 11.86 -6.66
CA ARG A 43 -9.39 10.70 -6.93
C ARG A 43 -9.99 10.77 -8.33
N GLU A 44 -10.22 11.97 -8.81
CA GLU A 44 -10.78 12.27 -10.13
C GLU A 44 -9.74 12.07 -11.24
N HIS A 45 -8.48 12.46 -10.96
CA HIS A 45 -7.35 12.37 -11.89
C HIS A 45 -6.14 11.63 -11.27
N PRO A 46 -6.31 10.34 -10.95
CA PRO A 46 -5.23 9.54 -10.38
C PRO A 46 -4.12 9.31 -11.41
N ALA A 47 -2.88 9.20 -10.93
CA ALA A 47 -1.76 8.79 -11.78
C ALA A 47 -1.70 7.25 -11.89
N THR A 48 -1.11 6.66 -12.93
CA THR A 48 -0.94 5.20 -13.02
C THR A 48 -0.08 4.67 -11.86
N THR A 49 0.97 5.42 -11.49
CA THR A 49 1.85 5.11 -10.36
C THR A 49 2.39 6.38 -9.71
N CYS A 50 2.96 6.27 -8.51
CA CYS A 50 3.67 7.37 -7.87
C CYS A 50 4.88 7.87 -8.70
N LEU A 51 5.49 7.01 -9.52
CA LEU A 51 6.57 7.43 -10.42
C LEU A 51 6.07 8.37 -11.51
N GLU A 52 4.93 8.04 -12.14
CA GLU A 52 4.30 8.92 -13.13
C GLU A 52 3.91 10.25 -12.49
N LEU A 53 3.26 10.22 -11.32
CA LEU A 53 2.86 11.42 -10.61
C LEU A 53 4.05 12.36 -10.38
N TRP A 54 5.19 11.83 -9.94
CA TRP A 54 6.39 12.64 -9.74
C TRP A 54 7.01 13.14 -11.05
N LEU A 55 6.95 12.39 -12.14
CA LEU A 55 7.44 12.85 -13.45
C LEU A 55 6.61 14.04 -13.97
N CYS A 56 5.30 14.02 -13.73
CA CYS A 56 4.38 15.09 -14.06
C CYS A 56 4.51 16.29 -13.12
N HIS A 57 4.73 16.02 -11.82
CA HIS A 57 4.76 17.01 -10.75
C HIS A 57 6.00 16.82 -9.84
N PRO A 58 7.22 17.17 -10.31
CA PRO A 58 8.45 16.97 -9.55
C PRO A 58 8.52 17.74 -8.23
N GLU A 59 7.70 18.79 -8.09
CA GLU A 59 7.54 19.61 -6.90
C GLU A 59 6.73 18.94 -5.78
N TYR A 60 6.03 17.85 -6.08
CA TYR A 60 5.23 17.14 -5.08
C TYR A 60 6.12 16.49 -4.01
N SER A 61 5.59 16.49 -2.78
CA SER A 61 6.26 15.88 -1.63
C SER A 61 5.70 14.48 -1.34
N SER A 62 6.40 13.70 -0.52
CA SER A 62 5.91 12.38 -0.14
C SER A 62 4.58 12.50 0.63
N GLY A 63 3.60 11.68 0.29
CA GLY A 63 2.24 11.84 0.81
C GLY A 63 1.27 10.79 0.31
N MET A 64 0.00 10.90 0.70
CA MET A 64 -1.07 10.05 0.19
C MET A 64 -1.61 10.64 -1.12
N TYR A 65 -1.68 9.81 -2.15
CA TYR A 65 -2.21 10.16 -3.47
C TYR A 65 -3.04 9.00 -4.02
N TYR A 66 -4.01 9.30 -4.86
CA TYR A 66 -4.73 8.28 -5.62
C TYR A 66 -3.91 7.89 -6.85
N ILE A 67 -3.82 6.59 -7.06
CA ILE A 67 -3.22 6.01 -8.24
C ILE A 67 -4.17 4.99 -8.87
N ASP A 68 -4.04 4.76 -10.18
CA ASP A 68 -4.88 3.84 -10.93
C ASP A 68 -4.04 2.97 -11.88
N PRO A 69 -3.32 1.95 -11.35
CA PRO A 69 -2.42 1.12 -12.15
C PRO A 69 -3.06 0.42 -13.35
N ASN A 70 -4.32 -0.05 -13.23
CA ASN A 70 -5.02 -0.70 -14.34
C ASN A 70 -5.61 0.28 -15.36
N GLN A 71 -5.59 1.58 -15.06
CA GLN A 71 -6.19 2.66 -15.84
C GLN A 71 -7.69 2.43 -16.11
N GLY A 72 -8.25 3.25 -17.01
CA GLY A 72 -9.63 3.16 -17.43
C GLY A 72 -10.53 4.01 -16.54
N SER A 73 -11.28 3.38 -15.64
CA SER A 73 -12.22 4.09 -14.78
C SER A 73 -11.54 4.47 -13.47
N SER A 74 -11.39 5.75 -13.17
CA SER A 74 -10.83 6.20 -11.87
C SER A 74 -11.66 5.81 -10.64
N ALA A 75 -12.87 5.27 -10.82
CA ALA A 75 -13.72 4.82 -9.72
C ALA A 75 -13.11 3.70 -8.87
N ASP A 76 -12.23 2.85 -9.42
CA ASP A 76 -11.48 1.81 -8.70
C ASP A 76 -10.01 2.19 -8.44
N ALA A 77 -9.68 3.48 -8.53
CA ALA A 77 -8.39 4.01 -8.12
C ALA A 77 -8.13 3.75 -6.63
N LEU A 78 -6.87 3.49 -6.31
CA LEU A 78 -6.42 3.10 -4.99
C LEU A 78 -5.61 4.20 -4.33
N LEU A 79 -5.86 4.41 -3.03
CA LEU A 79 -5.11 5.37 -2.23
C LEU A 79 -3.77 4.75 -1.80
N ALA A 80 -2.67 5.33 -2.24
CA ALA A 80 -1.32 4.88 -1.94
C ALA A 80 -0.50 5.98 -1.27
N TYR A 81 0.50 5.59 -0.48
CA TYR A 81 1.53 6.53 -0.05
C TYR A 81 2.64 6.57 -1.09
N CYS A 82 2.85 7.74 -1.70
CA CYS A 82 3.97 7.98 -2.58
C CYS A 82 5.18 8.44 -1.76
N SER A 83 6.26 7.65 -1.78
CA SER A 83 7.53 8.02 -1.15
C SER A 83 8.50 8.52 -2.20
N PHE A 84 8.77 9.82 -2.17
CA PHE A 84 9.68 10.50 -3.07
C PHE A 84 11.00 10.77 -2.37
N SER A 85 12.03 10.03 -2.76
CA SER A 85 13.43 10.27 -2.36
C SER A 85 14.26 10.67 -3.58
N SER A 86 15.51 11.08 -3.40
CA SER A 86 16.39 11.35 -4.56
C SER A 86 16.66 10.10 -5.40
N SER A 87 16.65 8.91 -4.78
CA SER A 87 16.99 7.64 -5.42
C SER A 87 15.80 6.79 -5.88
N SER A 88 14.62 6.99 -5.30
CA SER A 88 13.43 6.17 -5.58
C SER A 88 12.14 6.97 -5.55
N LYS A 89 11.13 6.48 -6.28
CA LYS A 89 9.74 6.98 -6.30
C LYS A 89 8.84 5.78 -6.06
N GLU A 90 8.55 5.51 -4.80
CA GLU A 90 7.91 4.26 -4.38
C GLU A 90 6.40 4.45 -4.26
N THR A 91 5.66 3.42 -4.67
CA THR A 91 4.22 3.30 -4.43
C THR A 91 4.01 2.34 -3.28
N CYS A 92 3.55 2.85 -2.13
CA CYS A 92 3.43 2.07 -0.90
C CYS A 92 1.96 1.85 -0.52
N LEU A 93 1.57 0.58 -0.41
CA LEU A 93 0.24 0.17 0.04
C LEU A 93 0.30 -0.27 1.50
N HIS A 94 -0.69 0.16 2.29
CA HIS A 94 -0.79 -0.21 3.70
C HIS A 94 -1.85 -1.29 3.88
N PRO A 95 -1.58 -2.33 4.70
CA PRO A 95 -2.59 -3.31 5.04
C PRO A 95 -3.66 -2.68 5.92
N GLU A 96 -4.89 -3.17 5.82
CA GLU A 96 -6.03 -2.73 6.62
C GLU A 96 -5.76 -2.90 8.13
N ASN A 97 -5.19 -4.05 8.50
CA ASN A 97 -4.85 -4.39 9.87
C ASN A 97 -3.32 -4.63 9.98
N PRO A 98 -2.52 -3.57 10.18
CA PRO A 98 -1.05 -3.65 10.14
C PRO A 98 -0.44 -4.35 11.35
N GLN A 99 -1.18 -4.56 12.43
CA GLN A 99 -0.67 -5.11 13.67
C GLN A 99 -1.51 -6.28 14.17
N LEU A 100 -0.85 -7.41 14.40
CA LEU A 100 -1.44 -8.55 15.10
C LEU A 100 -1.35 -8.31 16.61
N HIS A 101 -2.41 -8.64 17.34
CA HIS A 101 -2.40 -8.57 18.80
C HIS A 101 -1.35 -9.51 19.39
N MET A 102 -0.59 -8.99 20.34
CA MET A 102 0.45 -9.75 21.01
C MET A 102 -0.18 -10.68 22.07
N LYS A 103 -0.14 -11.99 21.82
CA LYS A 103 -0.64 -13.02 22.72
C LYS A 103 0.17 -14.30 22.59
N ALA A 104 -0.03 -15.25 23.50
CA ALA A 104 0.44 -16.62 23.31
C ALA A 104 -0.38 -17.26 22.18
N TRP A 105 0.22 -17.36 20.99
CA TRP A 105 -0.47 -17.87 19.80
C TRP A 105 -0.53 -19.41 19.73
N MET A 106 0.34 -20.11 20.47
CA MET A 106 0.41 -21.57 20.48
C MET A 106 0.49 -22.09 21.93
N GLU A 107 -0.34 -23.08 22.25
CA GLU A 107 -0.26 -23.87 23.47
C GLU A 107 0.31 -25.25 23.13
N GLY A 108 1.60 -25.45 23.41
CA GLY A 108 2.30 -26.69 23.08
C GLY A 108 2.66 -26.85 21.60
N PHE A 109 3.74 -27.58 21.34
CA PHE A 109 4.15 -27.97 19.98
C PHE A 109 3.79 -29.45 19.80
N PRO A 110 2.85 -29.82 18.92
CA PRO A 110 2.64 -31.23 18.61
C PRO A 110 3.90 -31.80 17.95
N GLU A 111 4.38 -32.94 18.44
CA GLU A 111 5.52 -33.64 17.83
C GLU A 111 5.12 -34.08 16.41
N GLY A 112 5.81 -33.54 15.40
CA GLY A 112 5.77 -34.09 14.04
C GLY A 112 5.47 -33.13 12.89
N ASP A 113 5.05 -31.88 13.14
CA ASP A 113 4.89 -30.90 12.05
C ASP A 113 5.46 -29.53 12.45
N SER A 114 6.40 -29.01 11.65
CA SER A 114 7.35 -27.97 12.10
C SER A 114 6.94 -26.52 11.80
N PHE A 115 5.80 -26.30 11.11
CA PHE A 115 5.30 -24.96 10.77
C PHE A 115 3.79 -24.86 10.85
N HIS A 116 3.30 -23.91 11.65
CA HIS A 116 1.89 -23.55 11.71
C HIS A 116 1.67 -22.14 11.17
N TRP A 117 0.71 -21.99 10.25
CA TRP A 117 0.34 -20.68 9.73
C TRP A 117 -0.48 -19.92 10.78
N LEU A 118 0.02 -18.74 11.18
CA LEU A 118 -0.67 -17.89 12.15
C LEU A 118 -2.12 -17.61 11.74
N SER A 119 -2.38 -17.41 10.44
CA SER A 119 -3.72 -17.16 9.91
C SER A 119 -4.70 -18.33 10.02
N LYS A 120 -4.25 -19.52 10.40
CA LYS A 120 -5.11 -20.69 10.68
C LYS A 120 -5.35 -20.90 12.18
N MET A 121 -4.68 -20.13 13.04
CA MET A 121 -4.83 -20.19 14.49
C MET A 121 -6.04 -19.38 14.95
N ASP A 122 -6.45 -19.59 16.20
CA ASP A 122 -7.54 -18.82 16.79
C ASP A 122 -7.23 -17.31 16.81
N GLN A 123 -8.15 -16.51 16.28
CA GLN A 123 -8.01 -15.06 16.03
C GLN A 123 -6.85 -14.66 15.10
N GLY A 124 -6.24 -15.62 14.41
CA GLY A 124 -5.25 -15.35 13.38
C GLY A 124 -5.92 -14.89 12.10
N TYR A 125 -5.26 -14.00 11.36
CA TYR A 125 -5.78 -13.53 10.07
C TYR A 125 -4.65 -13.34 9.05
N GLN A 126 -5.04 -13.20 7.78
CA GLN A 126 -4.12 -12.84 6.69
C GLN A 126 -4.18 -11.33 6.48
N PHE A 127 -3.03 -10.71 6.22
CA PHE A 127 -3.01 -9.29 5.86
C PHE A 127 -3.84 -9.04 4.60
N SER A 128 -4.81 -8.14 4.71
CA SER A 128 -5.68 -7.68 3.62
C SER A 128 -5.25 -6.30 3.15
N TYR A 129 -5.40 -6.06 1.84
CA TYR A 129 -5.23 -4.77 1.18
C TYR A 129 -6.53 -4.48 0.42
N PRO A 130 -7.61 -4.07 1.11
CA PRO A 130 -8.97 -4.10 0.59
C PRO A 130 -9.17 -3.25 -0.68
N ASP A 131 -8.50 -2.09 -0.76
CA ASP A 131 -8.60 -1.18 -1.92
C ASP A 131 -7.69 -1.59 -3.09
N ALA A 132 -6.84 -2.61 -2.91
CA ALA A 132 -5.90 -3.07 -3.91
C ALA A 132 -6.35 -4.42 -4.49
N SER A 133 -7.31 -4.35 -5.42
CA SER A 133 -7.85 -5.52 -6.12
C SER A 133 -6.76 -6.36 -6.80
N VAL A 134 -7.05 -7.62 -7.12
CA VAL A 134 -6.10 -8.50 -7.83
C VAL A 134 -5.69 -7.90 -9.18
N VAL A 135 -6.60 -7.19 -9.86
CA VAL A 135 -6.29 -6.51 -11.13
C VAL A 135 -5.33 -5.37 -10.87
N GLN A 136 -5.64 -4.48 -9.92
CA GLN A 136 -4.77 -3.37 -9.57
C GLN A 136 -3.37 -3.83 -9.14
N MET A 137 -3.29 -4.86 -8.29
CA MET A 137 -2.02 -5.44 -7.86
C MET A 137 -1.20 -6.04 -9.02
N ARG A 138 -1.85 -6.63 -10.03
CA ARG A 138 -1.15 -7.18 -11.21
C ARG A 138 -0.54 -6.06 -12.06
N PHE A 139 -1.28 -4.99 -12.29
CA PHE A 139 -0.76 -3.85 -13.03
C PHE A 139 0.32 -3.11 -12.24
N LEU A 140 0.15 -2.95 -10.93
CA LEU A 140 1.19 -2.36 -10.09
C LEU A 140 2.50 -3.17 -10.12
N ARG A 141 2.40 -4.51 -10.13
CA ARG A 141 3.56 -5.40 -10.37
C ARG A 141 4.15 -5.23 -11.76
N LEU A 142 3.32 -5.10 -12.79
CA LEU A 142 3.78 -4.87 -14.18
C LEU A 142 4.55 -3.55 -14.30
N HIS A 143 4.12 -2.51 -13.59
CA HIS A 143 4.75 -1.19 -13.57
C HIS A 143 5.93 -1.07 -12.59
N SER A 144 6.23 -2.12 -11.83
CA SER A 144 7.29 -2.13 -10.83
C SER A 144 8.42 -3.09 -11.21
N ILE A 145 9.67 -2.66 -11.04
CA ILE A 145 10.84 -3.52 -11.21
C ILE A 145 11.05 -4.38 -9.95
N THR A 146 10.78 -3.80 -8.78
CA THR A 146 10.92 -4.45 -7.48
C THR A 146 9.71 -4.14 -6.61
N ALA A 147 9.42 -5.04 -5.68
CA ALA A 147 8.44 -4.84 -4.62
C ALA A 147 9.08 -5.23 -3.29
N VAL A 148 8.77 -4.51 -2.21
CA VAL A 148 9.31 -4.78 -0.88
C VAL A 148 8.18 -4.69 0.13
N GLN A 149 8.04 -5.71 0.99
CA GLN A 149 7.13 -5.69 2.12
C GLN A 149 7.93 -5.80 3.42
N LYS A 150 7.58 -4.99 4.43
CA LYS A 150 8.23 -4.99 5.74
C LYS A 150 7.30 -5.59 6.78
N VAL A 151 7.78 -6.58 7.52
CA VAL A 151 7.07 -7.18 8.65
C VAL A 151 7.95 -7.10 9.89
N THR A 152 7.39 -6.62 10.99
CA THR A 152 8.12 -6.48 12.26
C THR A 152 7.67 -7.53 13.26
N TYR A 153 8.64 -8.23 13.84
CA TYR A 153 8.43 -9.15 14.95
C TYR A 153 8.96 -8.52 16.24
N SER A 154 8.13 -8.49 17.29
CA SER A 154 8.46 -7.90 18.57
C SER A 154 8.08 -8.83 19.71
N CYS A 155 8.85 -8.77 20.80
CA CYS A 155 8.58 -9.53 22.01
C CYS A 155 7.60 -8.79 22.93
N HIS A 156 6.92 -9.56 23.79
CA HIS A 156 6.08 -9.01 24.86
C HIS A 156 6.86 -8.07 25.77
N PRO A 157 6.24 -6.99 26.31
CA PRO A 157 6.86 -6.19 27.36
C PRO A 157 7.49 -7.06 28.46
N GLY A 158 8.72 -6.73 28.86
CA GLY A 158 9.52 -7.54 29.78
C GLY A 158 10.33 -8.66 29.11
N TYR A 159 10.23 -8.83 27.79
CA TYR A 159 11.04 -9.77 27.01
C TYR A 159 11.83 -9.03 25.93
N ARG A 160 12.98 -9.62 25.56
CA ARG A 160 13.87 -9.13 24.49
C ARG A 160 14.18 -10.26 23.51
N GLN A 161 14.65 -9.90 22.33
CA GLN A 161 15.17 -10.88 21.38
C GLN A 161 16.47 -11.49 21.91
N GLY A 162 16.50 -12.81 22.04
CA GLY A 162 17.64 -13.61 22.45
C GLY A 162 18.64 -13.84 21.31
N GLN A 163 19.51 -14.83 21.49
CA GLN A 163 20.51 -15.23 20.49
C GLN A 163 20.06 -16.42 19.62
N THR A 164 19.14 -17.24 20.14
CA THR A 164 18.64 -18.40 19.41
C THR A 164 17.66 -17.97 18.32
N GLU A 165 17.86 -18.47 17.11
CA GLU A 165 17.00 -18.23 15.97
C GLU A 165 16.12 -19.45 15.64
N ARG A 166 14.88 -19.19 15.25
CA ARG A 166 13.94 -20.15 14.71
C ARG A 166 13.52 -19.76 13.31
N SER A 167 13.39 -20.75 12.45
CA SER A 167 12.91 -20.53 11.09
C SER A 167 11.43 -20.13 11.11
N VAL A 168 11.08 -19.14 10.30
CA VAL A 168 9.71 -18.72 10.01
C VAL A 168 9.46 -18.84 8.50
N LYS A 169 8.20 -18.99 8.11
CA LYS A 169 7.78 -18.94 6.71
C LYS A 169 6.81 -17.79 6.48
N PHE A 170 7.00 -17.06 5.39
CA PHE A 170 6.08 -16.05 4.88
C PHE A 170 5.36 -16.60 3.65
N LEU A 171 4.03 -16.67 3.68
CA LEU A 171 3.23 -17.19 2.58
C LEU A 171 3.02 -16.09 1.54
N THR A 172 3.21 -16.42 0.25
CA THR A 172 2.95 -15.47 -0.84
C THR A 172 1.46 -15.31 -1.11
N ASP A 173 1.09 -14.23 -1.79
CA ASP A 173 -0.29 -13.92 -2.21
C ASP A 173 -0.91 -15.05 -3.06
N THR A 174 -0.12 -15.70 -3.91
CA THR A 174 -0.56 -16.85 -4.72
C THR A 174 -0.82 -18.11 -3.89
N ARG A 175 -0.37 -18.14 -2.63
CA ARG A 175 -0.38 -19.28 -1.70
C ARG A 175 0.30 -20.54 -2.24
N ARG A 176 1.12 -20.41 -3.29
CA ARG A 176 1.86 -21.53 -3.91
C ARG A 176 3.30 -21.62 -3.44
N GLN A 177 3.82 -20.52 -2.90
CA GLN A 177 5.22 -20.40 -2.49
C GLN A 177 5.30 -19.77 -1.11
N SER A 178 6.42 -20.01 -0.44
CA SER A 178 6.73 -19.37 0.83
C SER A 178 8.20 -19.02 0.91
N TYR A 179 8.51 -17.93 1.59
CA TYR A 179 9.88 -17.51 1.85
C TYR A 179 10.29 -17.86 3.26
N LEU A 180 11.51 -18.38 3.40
CA LEU A 180 12.10 -18.72 4.70
C LEU A 180 12.76 -17.47 5.27
N GLY A 181 12.40 -17.16 6.51
CA GLY A 181 13.09 -16.18 7.35
C GLY A 181 13.59 -16.82 8.64
N ALA A 182 14.24 -16.02 9.47
CA ALA A 182 14.65 -16.40 10.81
C ALA A 182 14.18 -15.33 11.81
N LEU A 183 13.60 -15.77 12.92
CA LEU A 183 13.20 -14.91 14.04
C LEU A 183 13.97 -15.33 15.29
N ARG A 184 14.32 -14.35 16.12
CA ARG A 184 14.98 -14.61 17.41
C ARG A 184 13.95 -14.93 18.49
N ASP A 185 14.26 -15.90 19.33
CA ASP A 185 13.41 -16.26 20.46
C ASP A 185 13.28 -15.10 21.45
N CYS A 186 12.12 -14.97 22.07
CA CYS A 186 11.90 -14.00 23.13
C CYS A 186 12.37 -14.58 24.46
N VAL A 187 13.32 -13.91 25.11
CA VAL A 187 13.86 -14.24 26.43
C VAL A 187 13.50 -13.14 27.43
N PRO A 188 13.36 -13.44 28.74
CA PRO A 188 13.15 -12.41 29.73
C PRO A 188 14.22 -11.30 29.63
N GLY A 189 13.80 -10.05 29.67
CA GLY A 189 14.71 -8.93 29.87
C GLY A 189 15.24 -9.02 31.29
N GLU A 190 16.56 -8.95 31.48
CA GLU A 190 17.14 -8.95 32.83
C GLU A 190 16.60 -7.73 33.59
N GLU A 191 15.95 -7.98 34.74
CA GLU A 191 15.77 -6.94 35.75
C GLU A 191 17.16 -6.59 36.28
N MET A 192 17.63 -5.39 35.97
CA MET A 192 18.87 -4.88 36.57
C MET A 192 18.56 -4.49 38.02
N ASP A 193 18.69 -5.43 38.94
CA ASP A 193 18.68 -5.17 40.37
C ASP A 193 19.84 -4.22 40.73
N SER A 194 19.45 -2.98 41.04
CA SER A 194 20.12 -1.97 41.87
C SER A 194 21.66 -2.02 42.03
N VAL A 195 22.38 -1.15 41.30
CA VAL A 195 23.54 -0.42 41.88
C VAL A 195 23.58 1.01 41.31
N LEU A 196 23.30 1.97 42.18
CA LEU A 196 23.71 3.38 42.20
C LEU A 196 23.88 4.16 40.87
N GLY A 197 23.00 5.15 40.67
CA GLY A 197 23.43 6.47 40.18
C GLY A 197 22.90 6.93 38.82
N SER A 198 22.22 8.08 38.89
CA SER A 198 21.88 9.04 37.81
C SER A 198 20.68 8.73 36.90
N LEU A 199 19.73 9.66 36.94
CA LEU A 199 18.70 9.87 35.93
C LEU A 199 19.32 9.88 34.53
N SER A 200 18.78 9.05 33.63
CA SER A 200 18.48 9.52 32.29
C SER A 200 17.28 8.75 31.74
N THR A 201 16.19 9.49 31.52
CA THR A 201 15.13 9.09 30.62
C THR A 201 15.67 9.10 29.20
N SER A 202 15.72 7.93 28.57
CA SER A 202 15.85 7.85 27.11
C SER A 202 15.01 6.68 26.62
N SER A 203 13.73 6.97 26.37
CA SER A 203 12.93 6.17 25.44
C SER A 203 13.26 6.68 24.03
N ARG A 204 13.99 5.88 23.26
CA ARG A 204 13.99 5.86 21.79
C ARG A 204 15.10 4.95 21.30
N THR A 205 14.70 3.89 20.61
CA THR A 205 15.39 3.39 19.42
C THR A 205 14.37 2.62 18.60
N SER A 206 13.64 3.37 17.76
CA SER A 206 13.07 2.82 16.54
C SER A 206 14.18 2.91 15.50
N THR A 207 14.66 1.77 15.02
CA THR A 207 15.66 1.74 13.95
C THR A 207 15.26 0.65 12.96
N SER A 208 14.71 1.12 11.85
CA SER A 208 14.23 0.38 10.69
C SER A 208 15.39 -0.19 9.88
N PHE A 209 15.40 -1.49 9.56
CA PHE A 209 16.25 -2.03 8.48
C PHE A 209 15.58 -3.17 7.70
N LEU A 210 15.90 -3.18 6.40
CA LEU A 210 15.16 -3.74 5.27
C LEU A 210 15.76 -5.05 4.75
N TYR A 211 14.90 -6.00 4.37
CA TYR A 211 15.12 -6.82 3.17
C TYR A 211 13.81 -7.44 2.67
N GLU A 212 13.58 -7.33 1.37
CA GLU A 212 13.27 -8.45 0.48
C GLU A 212 13.42 -7.94 -0.96
N THR A 213 14.43 -8.45 -1.67
CA THR A 213 14.64 -8.22 -3.10
C THR A 213 13.96 -9.33 -3.88
N TRP A 214 12.99 -8.98 -4.74
CA TRP A 214 12.50 -9.86 -5.78
C TRP A 214 13.20 -9.50 -7.10
N ARG A 215 13.76 -10.49 -7.79
CA ARG A 215 13.93 -10.43 -9.25
C ARG A 215 12.66 -10.91 -9.91
#